data_AF-A0A357TIT6-F1
#
_entry.id   AF-A0A357TIT6-F1
#
_cell.length_a   1.000
_cell.length_b   1.000
_cell.length_c   1.000
_cell.angle_alpha   90.00
_cell.angle_beta   90.00
_cell.angle_gamma   90.00
#
_symmetry.space_group_name_H-M   'P 1'
#
loop_
_entity.id
_entity.type
_entity.pdbx_description
1 polymer ?
#
loop_
_entity_poly.entity_id
_entity_poly.type
_entity_poly.pdbx_seq_one_letter_code
_entity_poly.pdbx_strand_id
1 'polypeptide(L)'
;MADSKDKDPLPASNTPLFAASEKIQKINVADEIKNSFLDYSMSVIISRALPDARDGLKPSQRRILLAMHDLNLGPGRHYRKCAKICGDTSGNYHPHGEATIYPTLVNMAQPWSMRS
;
A
#
# COMPACT_ATOMS: atom_id res chain seq x y z
N MET A 1 -8.46 -45.66 -42.62
CA MET A 1 -8.81 -44.45 -41.83
C MET A 1 -9.35 -44.94 -40.50
N ALA A 2 -8.53 -45.08 -39.44
CA ALA A 2 -8.03 -43.99 -38.57
C ALA A 2 -9.22 -43.16 -38.04
N ASP A 3 -9.56 -43.12 -36.75
CA ASP A 3 -8.68 -42.92 -35.60
C ASP A 3 -9.14 -43.68 -34.34
N SER A 4 -8.24 -44.51 -33.82
CA SER A 4 -8.19 -44.92 -32.42
C SER A 4 -7.79 -43.73 -31.56
N LYS A 5 -8.73 -43.15 -30.81
CA LYS A 5 -8.41 -42.16 -29.79
C LYS A 5 -7.86 -42.88 -28.56
N ASP A 6 -6.54 -42.79 -28.41
CA ASP A 6 -5.81 -43.13 -27.19
C ASP A 6 -6.48 -42.49 -25.98
N LYS A 7 -6.93 -43.34 -25.04
CA LYS A 7 -7.28 -42.92 -23.68
C LYS A 7 -6.02 -43.06 -22.85
N ASP A 8 -5.22 -42.01 -22.83
CA ASP A 8 -4.13 -41.92 -21.86
C ASP A 8 -4.73 -41.95 -20.45
N PRO A 9 -4.31 -42.88 -19.57
CA PRO A 9 -4.77 -42.87 -18.20
C PRO A 9 -4.15 -41.65 -17.50
N LEU A 10 -5.01 -40.77 -16.96
CA LEU A 10 -4.59 -39.69 -16.08
C LEU A 10 -3.71 -40.29 -14.96
N PRO A 11 -2.52 -39.72 -14.68
CA PRO A 11 -1.64 -40.28 -13.67
C PRO A 11 -2.34 -40.25 -12.31
N ALA A 12 -2.41 -41.41 -11.66
CA ALA A 12 -3.01 -41.57 -10.34
C ALA A 12 -2.34 -40.61 -9.34
N SER A 13 -3.08 -39.58 -8.93
CA SER A 13 -2.62 -38.51 -8.03
C SER A 13 -2.70 -38.94 -6.56
N ASN A 14 -2.10 -40.07 -6.19
CA ASN A 14 -2.07 -40.57 -4.82
C ASN A 14 -0.77 -40.26 -4.06
N THR A 15 -0.11 -39.14 -4.40
CA THR A 15 0.98 -38.59 -3.60
C THR A 15 0.40 -37.48 -2.71
N PRO A 16 0.38 -37.61 -1.37
CA PRO A 16 -0.10 -36.55 -0.51
C PRO A 16 0.90 -35.37 -0.60
N LEU A 17 0.47 -34.27 -1.21
CA LEU A 17 1.28 -33.04 -1.33
C LEU A 17 1.45 -32.29 0.01
N PHE A 18 0.80 -32.74 1.09
CA PHE A 18 0.66 -31.97 2.34
C PHE A 18 0.84 -32.86 3.57
N ALA A 19 1.42 -32.29 4.63
CA ALA A 19 1.62 -32.96 5.92
C ALA A 19 0.29 -33.23 6.62
N ALA A 20 0.20 -34.37 7.33
CA ALA A 20 -1.02 -34.91 7.94
C ALA A 20 -1.69 -34.05 9.05
N SER A 21 -1.22 -32.82 9.30
CA SER A 21 -1.74 -31.90 10.32
C SER A 21 -1.92 -30.44 9.84
N GLU A 22 -1.94 -30.19 8.53
CA GLU A 22 -2.35 -28.86 8.03
C GLU A 22 -3.89 -28.74 7.98
N LYS A 23 -4.44 -27.70 8.63
CA LYS A 23 -5.85 -27.32 8.49
C LYS A 23 -6.05 -26.60 7.16
N ILE A 24 -6.21 -27.38 6.09
CA ILE A 24 -6.46 -26.85 4.75
C ILE A 24 -7.96 -26.53 4.60
N GLN A 25 -8.29 -25.24 4.54
CA GLN A 25 -9.64 -24.78 4.19
C GLN A 25 -9.70 -24.57 2.68
N LYS A 26 -10.66 -25.22 2.01
CA LYS A 26 -10.91 -24.98 0.58
C LYS A 26 -11.70 -23.68 0.45
N ILE A 27 -11.14 -22.71 -0.27
CA ILE A 27 -11.76 -21.41 -0.51
C ILE A 27 -12.23 -21.36 -1.96
N ASN A 28 -13.44 -20.82 -2.20
CA ASN A 28 -13.93 -20.57 -3.54
C ASN A 28 -13.16 -19.40 -4.17
N VAL A 29 -12.50 -19.66 -5.29
CA VAL A 29 -11.68 -18.65 -5.99
C VAL A 29 -12.50 -17.43 -6.42
N ALA A 30 -13.75 -17.62 -6.85
CA ALA A 30 -14.60 -16.51 -7.28
C ALA A 30 -14.94 -15.55 -6.13
N ASP A 31 -15.21 -16.10 -4.94
CA ASP A 31 -15.52 -15.33 -3.75
C ASP A 31 -14.27 -14.63 -3.20
N GLU A 32 -13.12 -15.33 -3.20
CA GLU A 32 -11.84 -14.77 -2.74
C GLU A 32 -11.39 -13.58 -3.59
N ILE A 33 -11.48 -13.70 -4.92
CA ILE A 33 -11.13 -12.61 -5.84
C ILE A 33 -12.01 -11.38 -5.57
N LYS A 34 -13.32 -11.58 -5.40
CA LYS A 34 -14.26 -10.48 -5.13
C LYS A 34 -13.94 -9.78 -3.81
N ASN A 35 -13.68 -10.54 -2.75
CA ASN A 35 -13.39 -10.00 -1.43
C ASN A 35 -12.04 -9.28 -1.40
N SER A 36 -10.98 -9.92 -1.89
CA SER A 36 -9.64 -9.31 -1.99
C SER A 36 -9.65 -8.03 -2.84
N PHE A 37 -10.39 -8.03 -3.95
CA PHE A 37 -10.54 -6.84 -4.78
C PHE A 37 -11.26 -5.71 -4.04
N LEU A 38 -12.34 -6.02 -3.31
CA LEU A 38 -13.11 -5.04 -2.55
C LEU A 38 -12.28 -4.43 -1.42
N ASP A 39 -11.57 -5.26 -0.66
CA ASP A 39 -10.73 -4.82 0.48
C ASP A 39 -9.59 -3.92 0.02
N TYR A 40 -8.89 -4.32 -1.05
CA TYR A 40 -7.85 -3.47 -1.63
C TYR A 40 -8.44 -2.16 -2.16
N SER A 41 -9.54 -2.23 -2.91
CA SER A 41 -10.19 -1.03 -3.48
C SER A 41 -10.62 -0.04 -2.40
N MET A 42 -11.27 -0.52 -1.33
CA MET A 42 -11.65 0.33 -0.20
C MET A 42 -10.42 0.95 0.48
N SER A 43 -9.37 0.16 0.72
CA SER A 43 -8.15 0.68 1.34
C SER A 43 -7.52 1.81 0.53
N VAL A 44 -7.52 1.70 -0.80
CA VAL A 44 -6.96 2.72 -1.70
C VAL A 44 -7.80 4.00 -1.68
N ILE A 45 -9.13 3.87 -1.76
CA ILE A 45 -10.05 5.02 -1.77
C ILE A 45 -9.89 5.84 -0.49
N ILE A 46 -9.94 5.18 0.67
CA ILE A 46 -9.97 5.84 1.97
C ILE A 46 -8.58 6.30 2.41
N SER A 47 -7.55 5.47 2.23
CA SER A 47 -6.25 5.68 2.87
C SER A 47 -5.16 6.22 1.95
N ARG A 48 -5.48 6.54 0.68
CA ARG A 48 -4.48 7.01 -0.28
C ARG A 48 -5.00 8.05 -1.27
N ALA A 49 -6.13 7.78 -1.90
CA ALA A 49 -6.56 8.52 -3.08
C ALA A 49 -7.29 9.83 -2.74
N LEU A 50 -8.28 9.76 -1.85
CA LEU A 50 -9.14 10.91 -1.54
C LEU A 50 -8.62 11.70 -0.33
N PRO A 51 -8.67 13.04 -0.36
CA PRO A 51 -8.43 13.87 0.81
C PRO A 51 -9.59 13.78 1.80
N ASP A 52 -9.33 14.03 3.07
CA ASP A 52 -10.39 14.18 4.06
C ASP A 52 -11.11 15.53 3.86
N ALA A 53 -12.43 15.54 4.00
CA ALA A 53 -13.24 16.74 3.82
C ALA A 53 -12.97 17.84 4.86
N ARG A 54 -12.45 17.47 6.04
CA ARG A 54 -12.23 18.41 7.15
C ARG A 54 -11.00 19.27 6.97
N ASP A 55 -9.90 18.66 6.52
CA ASP A 55 -8.60 19.33 6.38
C ASP A 55 -8.16 19.46 4.92
N GLY A 56 -8.81 18.77 3.98
CA GLY A 56 -8.43 18.74 2.57
C GLY A 56 -7.11 18.01 2.30
N LEU A 57 -6.53 17.33 3.30
CA LEU A 57 -5.22 16.71 3.20
C LEU A 57 -5.31 15.21 2.87
N LYS A 58 -4.42 14.76 2.00
CA LYS A 58 -4.16 13.33 1.81
C LYS A 58 -3.42 12.77 3.04
N PRO A 59 -3.57 11.47 3.35
CA PRO A 59 -2.89 10.85 4.50
C PRO A 59 -1.37 11.05 4.52
N SER A 60 -0.69 11.03 3.37
CA SER A 60 0.75 11.30 3.29
C SER A 60 1.11 12.74 3.68
N GLN A 61 0.33 13.73 3.25
CA GLN A 61 0.57 15.14 3.56
C GLN A 61 0.37 15.40 5.06
N ARG A 62 -0.70 14.84 5.64
CA ARG A 62 -0.99 14.95 7.08
C ARG A 62 0.16 14.40 7.94
N ARG A 63 0.69 13.22 7.58
CA ARG A 63 1.81 12.58 8.30
C ARG A 63 3.09 13.41 8.24
N ILE A 64 3.39 14.03 7.08
CA ILE A 64 4.56 14.92 6.94
C ILE A 64 4.43 16.15 7.84
N LEU A 65 3.27 16.81 7.84
CA LEU A 65 3.04 17.99 8.67
C LEU A 65 3.12 17.65 10.17
N LEU A 66 2.60 16.48 10.58
CA LEU A 66 2.72 16.01 11.96
C LEU A 66 4.20 15.76 12.34
N ALA A 67 4.97 15.08 11.49
CA ALA A 67 6.39 14.85 11.74
C ALA A 67 7.18 16.17 11.83
N MET A 68 6.84 17.17 11.00
CA MET A 68 7.44 18.51 11.08
C MET A 68 7.08 19.24 12.38
N HIS A 69 5.84 19.08 12.84
CA HIS A 69 5.38 19.60 14.12
C HIS A 69 6.15 18.97 15.29
N ASP A 70 6.32 17.64 15.30
CA ASP A 70 7.05 16.94 16.36
C ASP A 70 8.55 17.27 16.38
N LEU A 71 9.12 17.55 15.20
CA LEU A 71 10.47 18.08 15.06
C LEU A 71 10.60 19.58 15.40
N ASN A 72 9.49 20.21 15.79
CA ASN A 72 9.38 21.62 16.15
C ASN A 72 9.88 22.55 15.03
N LEU A 73 9.56 22.22 13.77
CA LEU A 73 9.93 22.98 12.58
C LEU A 73 8.86 24.05 12.27
N GLY A 74 8.99 25.19 12.93
CA GLY A 74 8.16 26.37 12.66
C GLY A 74 8.85 27.39 11.73
N PRO A 75 8.11 28.39 11.21
CA PRO A 75 8.64 29.41 10.29
C PRO A 75 9.83 30.22 10.82
N GLY A 76 9.96 30.36 12.15
CA GLY A 76 11.06 31.08 12.80
C GLY A 76 12.28 30.22 13.15
N ARG A 77 12.31 28.93 12.77
CA ARG A 77 13.40 28.00 13.11
C ARG A 77 14.35 27.82 11.92
N HIS A 78 15.59 27.43 12.21
CA HIS A 78 16.58 27.13 11.16
C HIS A 78 16.14 25.94 10.29
N TYR A 79 16.48 26.01 9.00
CA TYR A 79 16.27 24.92 8.06
C TYR A 79 16.92 23.60 8.53
N ARG A 80 16.27 22.49 8.20
CA ARG A 80 16.74 21.12 8.43
C ARG A 80 16.79 20.36 7.13
N LYS A 81 17.67 19.36 7.08
CA LYS A 81 17.81 18.48 5.91
C LYS A 81 16.50 17.71 5.68
N CYS A 82 16.03 17.71 4.43
CA CYS A 82 14.82 16.98 4.03
C CYS A 82 14.86 15.49 4.39
N ALA A 83 16.04 14.86 4.29
CA ALA A 83 16.26 13.46 4.69
C ALA A 83 15.89 13.18 6.14
N LYS A 84 16.08 14.14 7.07
CA LYS A 84 15.67 13.97 8.48
C LYS A 84 14.15 13.92 8.61
N ILE A 85 13.46 14.83 7.93
CA ILE A 85 11.99 14.92 7.95
C ILE A 85 11.38 13.67 7.31
N CYS A 86 11.92 13.25 6.16
CA CYS A 86 11.44 12.07 5.45
C CYS A 86 11.72 10.78 6.23
N GLY A 87 12.90 10.67 6.84
CA GLY A 87 13.28 9.54 7.69
C GLY A 87 12.37 9.40 8.91
N ASP A 88 12.11 10.49 9.64
CA ASP A 88 11.24 10.46 10.81
C ASP A 88 9.77 10.18 10.43
N THR A 89 9.30 10.73 9.30
CA THR A 89 7.95 10.46 8.79
C THR A 89 7.80 8.98 8.43
N SER A 90 8.79 8.40 7.73
CA SER A 90 8.74 6.99 7.34
C SER A 90 8.92 6.05 8.52
N GLY A 91 9.75 6.41 9.50
CA GLY A 91 10.01 5.58 10.68
C GLY A 91 8.83 5.53 11.65
N ASN A 92 8.18 6.67 11.89
CA ASN A 92 7.15 6.77 12.93
C ASN A 92 5.71 6.69 12.38
N TYR A 93 5.47 7.16 11.14
CA TYR A 93 4.10 7.43 10.68
C TYR A 93 3.71 6.80 9.34
N HIS A 94 4.67 6.45 8.48
CA HIS A 94 4.38 6.01 7.11
C HIS A 94 5.17 4.76 6.68
N PRO A 95 4.56 3.55 6.68
CA PRO A 95 5.28 2.29 6.47
C PRO A 95 5.55 1.95 4.98
N HIS A 96 5.54 2.94 4.09
CA HIS A 96 5.71 2.74 2.64
C HIS A 96 6.99 3.36 2.07
N GLY A 97 7.95 3.69 2.96
CA GLY A 97 9.30 4.14 2.60
C GLY A 97 9.39 5.60 2.15
N GLU A 98 10.62 6.11 2.11
CA GLU A 98 10.94 7.51 1.78
C GLU A 98 10.56 7.90 0.33
N ALA A 99 10.54 6.94 -0.60
CA ALA A 99 10.27 7.17 -2.01
C ALA A 99 8.90 7.81 -2.29
N THR A 100 7.92 7.64 -1.39
CA THR A 100 6.59 8.27 -1.51
C THR A 100 6.51 9.60 -0.76
N ILE A 101 7.30 9.75 0.31
CA ILE A 101 7.27 10.92 1.20
C ILE A 101 8.03 12.09 0.58
N TYR A 102 9.22 11.86 0.02
CA TYR A 102 10.04 12.94 -0.53
C TYR A 102 9.36 13.67 -1.70
N PRO A 103 8.79 12.99 -2.73
CA PRO A 103 8.07 13.69 -3.79
C PRO A 103 6.84 14.43 -3.29
N THR A 104 6.14 13.89 -2.28
CA THR A 104 5.01 14.57 -1.66
C THR A 104 5.46 15.88 -1.01
N LEU A 105 6.55 15.84 -0.23
CA LEU A 105 7.14 17.02 0.41
C LEU A 105 7.56 18.07 -0.63
N VAL A 106 8.26 17.65 -1.68
CA VAL A 106 8.70 18.53 -2.77
C VAL A 106 7.50 19.19 -3.46
N ASN A 107 6.46 18.42 -3.77
CA ASN A 107 5.25 18.97 -4.40
C ASN A 107 4.53 20.00 -3.52
N MET A 108 4.56 19.84 -2.19
CA MET A 108 3.99 20.83 -1.27
C MET A 108 4.84 22.12 -1.18
N ALA A 109 6.14 22.04 -1.44
CA ALA A 109 7.03 23.20 -1.39
C ALA A 109 7.03 24.03 -2.69
N GLN A 110 6.47 23.51 -3.78
CA GLN A 110 6.51 24.13 -5.10
C GLN A 110 5.44 25.24 -5.25
N PRO A 111 5.82 26.51 -5.49
CA PRO A 111 4.87 27.63 -5.51
C PRO A 111 3.92 27.63 -6.71
N TRP A 112 4.21 26.88 -7.78
CA TRP A 112 3.30 26.71 -8.92
C TRP A 112 2.36 25.52 -8.77
N SER A 113 2.63 24.60 -7.85
CA SER A 113 1.81 23.39 -7.61
C SER A 113 0.72 23.69 -6.57
N MET A 114 1.08 24.42 -5.52
CA MET A 114 0.14 24.88 -4.50
C MET A 114 -0.31 26.31 -4.79
N ARG A 115 -1.61 26.55 -4.65
CA ARG A 115 -2.14 27.92 -4.64
C ARG A 115 -1.77 28.56 -3.30
N SER A 116 -0.98 29.63 -3.35
CA SER A 116 -0.70 30.50 -2.20
C SER A 116 -1.83 31.49 -1.96
#